data_AF-A0A8H7J2M7-F1
#
_entry.id   AF-A0A8H7J2M7-F1
#
_cell.length_a   1.000
_cell.length_b   1.000
_cell.length_c   1.000
_cell.angle_alpha   90.00
_cell.angle_beta   90.00
_cell.angle_gamma   90.00
#
_symmetry.space_group_name_H-M   'P 1'
#
loop_
_entity.id
_entity.type
_entity.pdbx_description
1 polymer ?
#
loop_
_entity_poly.entity_id
_entity_poly.type
_entity_poly.pdbx_seq_one_letter_code
_entity_poly.pdbx_strand_id
1 'polypeptide(L)'
;MIRLHRKIEFAVVAVFVLCAWFLFDARFNDTQEESVEASVAETPWRHEATEAEEEQKNLEQEIVHGGTTEETSLTSISQHTSTLTQSAAIATPSPSLPDRVVVMAKLPTDDTRWVHTDLQDWQSAIYDIDTETPHNMSTLDPLTNNTLRTLRNKGMEANAYLAYIVQNYNNLPSIIAFIHPHKDGYPTAWHTDNSQHSNAISLQTLNINFVQSNGYANLRCIHNPGCPHEVMPFRNPPEDHRTIEAAMPDAWRELFNNTDVPQILATPCCAQFAVSSKQVQKRPLDAYKKYYTWLMETPLIDETSGRVFEYLWHILFGQDPV
;
A
#
# COMPACT_ATOMS: atom_id res chain seq x y z
N MET A 1 21.56 -62.92 -12.90
CA MET A 1 22.36 -62.30 -11.81
C MET A 1 22.80 -60.86 -12.12
N ILE A 2 23.21 -60.49 -13.33
CA ILE A 2 23.74 -59.14 -13.65
C ILE A 2 22.71 -58.00 -13.51
N ARG A 3 21.41 -58.23 -13.82
CA ARG A 3 20.36 -57.21 -13.69
C ARG A 3 19.96 -56.88 -12.23
N LEU A 4 20.23 -57.77 -11.28
CA LEU A 4 19.94 -57.53 -9.86
C LEU A 4 21.04 -56.69 -9.20
N HIS A 5 22.30 -56.93 -9.60
CA HIS A 5 23.45 -56.18 -9.10
C HIS A 5 23.38 -54.69 -9.49
N ARG A 6 23.01 -54.39 -10.74
CA ARG A 6 22.86 -53.01 -11.22
C ARG A 6 21.77 -52.24 -10.48
N LYS A 7 20.68 -52.90 -10.06
CA LYS A 7 19.60 -52.25 -9.28
C LYS A 7 20.03 -51.93 -7.85
N ILE A 8 20.90 -52.75 -7.26
CA ILE A 8 21.44 -52.52 -5.92
C ILE A 8 22.42 -51.33 -5.94
N GLU A 9 23.28 -51.23 -6.96
CA GLU A 9 24.20 -50.09 -7.12
C GLU A 9 23.45 -48.76 -7.27
N PHE A 10 22.38 -48.72 -8.08
CA PHE A 10 21.55 -47.51 -8.22
C PHE A 10 20.85 -47.11 -6.92
N ALA A 11 20.37 -48.08 -6.13
CA ALA A 11 19.72 -47.80 -4.84
C ALA A 11 20.72 -47.24 -3.81
N VAL A 12 21.94 -47.78 -3.77
CA VAL A 12 22.99 -47.30 -2.86
C VAL A 12 23.41 -45.87 -3.20
N VAL A 13 23.59 -45.55 -4.49
CA VAL A 13 23.93 -44.18 -4.92
C VAL A 13 22.82 -43.19 -4.56
N ALA A 14 21.55 -43.55 -4.75
CA ALA A 14 20.43 -42.67 -4.41
C ALA A 14 20.34 -42.37 -2.90
N VAL A 15 20.61 -43.37 -2.05
CA VAL A 15 20.66 -43.18 -0.58
C VAL A 15 21.81 -42.25 -0.18
N PHE A 16 22.99 -42.41 -0.78
CA PHE A 16 24.12 -41.52 -0.48
C PHE A 16 23.86 -40.06 -0.89
N VAL A 17 23.21 -39.82 -2.03
CA VAL A 17 22.86 -38.47 -2.48
C VAL A 17 21.81 -37.83 -1.55
N LEU A 18 20.81 -38.59 -1.11
CA LEU A 18 19.80 -38.11 -0.15
C LEU A 18 20.40 -37.79 1.22
N CYS A 19 21.32 -38.62 1.73
CA CYS A 19 22.01 -38.35 2.98
C CYS A 19 22.94 -37.14 2.88
N ALA A 20 23.64 -36.96 1.75
CA ALA A 20 24.47 -35.78 1.52
C ALA A 20 23.64 -34.49 1.43
N TRP A 21 22.46 -34.54 0.78
CA TRP A 21 21.53 -33.43 0.71
C TRP A 21 20.98 -33.06 2.10
N PHE A 22 20.54 -34.04 2.89
CA PHE A 22 20.07 -33.81 4.27
C PHE A 22 21.14 -33.22 5.19
N LEU A 23 22.40 -33.67 5.06
CA LEU A 23 23.52 -33.13 5.85
C LEU A 23 23.93 -31.72 5.40
N PHE A 24 23.72 -31.38 4.13
CA PHE A 24 23.98 -30.02 3.62
C PHE A 24 22.87 -29.04 4.03
N ASP A 25 21.62 -29.48 3.98
CA ASP A 25 20.44 -28.68 4.36
C ASP A 25 20.44 -28.39 5.88
N ALA A 26 20.75 -29.41 6.70
CA ALA A 26 20.89 -29.24 8.15
C ALA A 26 22.04 -28.29 8.53
N ARG A 27 23.09 -28.17 7.71
CA ARG A 27 24.21 -27.24 7.95
C ARG A 27 23.89 -25.81 7.56
N PHE A 28 22.99 -25.60 6.60
CA PHE A 28 22.57 -24.26 6.17
C PHE A 28 21.55 -23.66 7.14
N ASN A 29 20.68 -24.50 7.72
CA ASN A 29 19.64 -24.05 8.64
C ASN A 29 20.15 -23.64 10.04
N ASP A 30 21.39 -24.03 10.40
CA ASP A 30 21.99 -23.75 11.71
C ASP A 30 22.79 -22.43 11.77
N THR A 31 22.86 -21.68 10.66
CA THR A 31 23.64 -20.43 10.53
C THR A 31 22.82 -19.15 10.48
N GLN A 32 21.51 -19.20 10.75
CA GLN A 32 20.64 -18.02 10.63
C GLN A 32 19.79 -17.69 11.88
N GLU A 33 20.20 -18.19 13.05
CA GLU A 33 19.71 -17.72 14.35
C GLU A 33 20.87 -17.09 15.14
N GLU A 34 21.26 -15.86 14.79
CA GLU A 34 21.94 -14.98 15.75
C GLU A 34 21.51 -13.52 15.55
N SER A 35 20.96 -12.99 16.64
CA SER A 35 20.38 -11.68 16.91
C SER A 35 21.04 -10.45 16.28
N VAL A 36 20.21 -9.51 15.81
CA VAL A 36 20.43 -8.07 16.00
C VAL A 36 19.10 -7.39 16.36
N GLU A 37 18.92 -7.16 17.66
CA GLU A 37 17.94 -6.24 18.21
C GLU A 37 18.50 -4.82 18.07
N ALA A 38 17.96 -4.03 17.15
CA ALA A 38 18.29 -2.62 17.00
C ALA A 38 17.01 -1.79 17.03
N SER A 39 16.86 -1.00 18.09
CA SER A 39 15.81 0.00 18.24
C SER A 39 15.93 1.06 17.15
N VAL A 40 15.02 1.04 16.17
CA VAL A 40 14.86 2.14 15.22
C VAL A 40 13.73 3.02 15.73
N ALA A 41 14.07 4.23 16.16
CA ALA A 41 13.08 5.28 16.37
C ALA A 41 12.44 5.60 15.01
N GLU A 42 11.14 5.33 14.87
CA GLU A 42 10.37 5.61 13.65
C GLU A 42 10.37 7.13 13.38
N THR A 43 10.92 7.53 12.25
CA THR A 43 10.81 8.89 11.72
C THR A 43 9.39 9.14 11.22
N PRO A 44 8.71 10.23 11.63
CA PRO A 44 7.32 10.49 11.23
C PRO A 44 7.17 10.76 9.73
N TRP A 45 6.05 10.30 9.17
CA TRP A 45 5.63 10.46 7.77
C TRP A 45 5.32 11.91 7.39
N ARG A 46 6.37 12.71 7.13
CA ARG A 46 6.34 13.88 6.25
C ARG A 46 7.78 14.29 5.94
N HIS A 47 8.33 13.84 4.81
CA HIS A 47 9.40 14.57 4.12
C HIS A 47 9.35 14.24 2.63
N GLU A 48 9.33 15.31 1.83
CA GLU A 48 9.34 15.30 0.37
C GLU A 48 10.56 14.55 -0.16
N ALA A 49 10.33 13.38 -0.74
CA ALA A 49 11.29 12.75 -1.64
C ALA A 49 11.17 13.38 -3.03
N THR A 50 11.52 14.66 -3.19
CA THR A 50 11.79 15.25 -4.51
C THR A 50 12.62 16.54 -4.52
N GLU A 51 12.69 17.34 -3.45
CA GLU A 51 13.46 18.62 -3.50
C GLU A 51 14.93 18.48 -3.05
N ALA A 52 15.24 17.62 -2.08
CA ALA A 52 16.60 17.50 -1.54
C ALA A 52 17.61 16.89 -2.54
N GLU A 53 17.16 16.02 -3.44
CA GLU A 53 18.02 15.42 -4.46
C GLU A 53 18.33 16.37 -5.62
N GLU A 54 17.44 17.33 -5.93
CA GLU A 54 17.70 18.37 -6.94
C GLU A 54 18.64 19.46 -6.43
N GLU A 55 18.50 19.87 -5.16
CA GLU A 55 19.39 20.87 -4.55
C GLU A 55 20.83 20.34 -4.42
N GLN A 56 21.00 19.07 -4.06
CA GLN A 56 22.32 18.46 -3.93
C GLN A 56 23.00 18.27 -5.30
N LYS A 57 22.23 17.99 -6.36
CA LYS A 57 22.73 17.90 -7.74
C LYS A 57 23.16 19.26 -8.30
N ASN A 58 22.43 20.32 -7.95
CA ASN A 58 22.76 21.69 -8.34
C ASN A 58 24.03 22.22 -7.61
N LEU A 59 24.19 21.89 -6.32
CA LEU A 59 25.39 22.23 -5.54
C LEU A 59 26.65 21.49 -6.03
N GLU A 60 26.54 20.21 -6.41
CA GLU A 60 27.67 19.46 -6.98
C GLU A 60 28.07 19.96 -8.38
N GLN A 61 27.15 20.57 -9.14
CA GLN A 61 27.45 21.20 -10.43
C GLN A 61 28.12 22.58 -10.31
N GLU A 62 27.81 23.36 -9.26
CA GLU A 62 28.48 24.66 -9.02
C GLU A 62 29.91 24.52 -8.47
N ILE A 63 30.22 23.44 -7.74
CA ILE A 63 31.56 23.22 -7.15
C ILE A 63 32.62 22.84 -8.22
N VAL A 64 32.21 22.41 -9.41
CA VAL A 64 33.13 21.98 -10.49
C VAL A 64 33.57 23.14 -11.41
N HIS A 65 33.06 24.37 -11.22
CA HIS A 65 33.31 25.50 -12.13
C HIS A 65 33.68 26.84 -11.47
N GLY A 66 34.65 26.84 -10.55
CA GLY A 66 35.17 28.10 -10.01
C GLY A 66 36.48 28.00 -9.23
N GLY A 67 37.61 27.87 -9.93
CA GLY A 67 38.92 28.24 -9.37
C GLY A 67 39.38 29.56 -10.00
N THR A 68 39.85 30.53 -9.20
CA THR A 68 41.25 31.06 -9.18
C THR A 68 41.37 32.29 -8.24
N THR A 69 42.38 32.23 -7.35
CA THR A 69 43.30 33.27 -6.80
C THR A 69 42.90 34.44 -5.87
N GLU A 70 43.73 34.50 -4.81
CA GLU A 70 44.46 35.65 -4.23
C GLU A 70 43.96 36.36 -2.94
N GLU A 71 44.62 35.96 -1.84
CA GLU A 71 45.55 36.73 -1.00
C GLU A 71 45.09 37.87 -0.04
N THR A 72 45.52 37.67 1.22
CA THR A 72 46.04 38.64 2.21
C THR A 72 45.12 39.24 3.30
N SER A 73 45.54 38.95 4.54
CA SER A 73 45.85 39.90 5.63
C SER A 73 44.88 40.10 6.81
N LEU A 74 45.30 39.50 7.94
CA LEU A 74 45.52 40.08 9.27
C LEU A 74 44.38 40.68 10.13
N THR A 75 44.36 40.13 11.36
CA THR A 75 44.14 40.77 12.68
C THR A 75 42.74 41.24 13.08
N SER A 76 42.17 40.62 14.12
CA SER A 76 42.36 41.09 15.51
C SER A 76 41.59 40.21 16.50
N ILE A 77 42.26 39.90 17.60
CA ILE A 77 41.75 39.17 18.76
C ILE A 77 40.93 40.15 19.60
N SER A 78 39.67 39.82 19.91
CA SER A 78 38.96 40.44 21.02
C SER A 78 38.31 39.36 21.88
N GLN A 79 38.84 39.17 23.08
CA GLN A 79 38.28 38.34 24.12
C GLN A 79 37.14 39.13 24.79
N HIS A 80 35.89 38.71 24.57
CA HIS A 80 34.77 39.10 25.40
C HIS A 80 34.15 37.87 26.06
N THR A 81 34.41 37.77 27.36
CA THR A 81 33.77 36.87 28.30
C THR A 81 32.25 37.11 28.27
N SER A 82 31.49 36.18 27.69
CA SER A 82 30.03 36.19 27.74
C SER A 82 29.53 35.15 28.73
N THR A 83 28.92 35.67 29.79
CA THR A 83 28.15 34.97 30.82
C THR A 83 26.99 34.22 30.16
N LEU A 84 27.00 32.89 30.26
CA LEU A 84 25.90 32.04 29.82
C LEU A 84 24.69 32.25 30.74
N THR A 85 23.75 33.09 30.31
CA THR A 85 22.41 33.13 30.90
C THR A 85 21.61 32.04 30.21
N GLN A 86 21.42 30.92 30.92
CA GLN A 86 20.68 29.76 30.41
C GLN A 86 19.19 30.11 30.35
N SER A 87 18.74 30.62 29.21
CA SER A 87 17.33 30.79 28.91
C SER A 87 16.73 29.40 28.70
N ALA A 88 15.93 28.93 29.66
CA ALA A 88 15.16 27.71 29.51
C ALA A 88 14.11 27.94 28.42
N ALA A 89 14.42 27.47 27.20
CA ALA A 89 13.46 27.41 26.11
C ALA A 89 12.31 26.50 26.52
N ILE A 90 11.10 27.07 26.66
CA ILE A 90 9.87 26.32 26.77
C ILE A 90 9.73 25.51 25.47
N ALA A 91 9.86 24.20 25.55
CA ALA A 91 9.67 23.31 24.42
C ALA A 91 8.19 23.41 23.98
N THR A 92 7.94 24.07 22.86
CA THR A 92 6.68 24.00 22.15
C THR A 92 6.45 22.53 21.76
N PRO A 93 5.31 21.90 22.09
CA PRO A 93 5.06 20.54 21.64
C PRO A 93 5.06 20.53 20.11
N SER A 94 5.86 19.63 19.51
CA SER A 94 5.83 19.37 18.08
C SER A 94 4.39 19.11 17.65
N PRO A 95 3.90 19.70 16.55
CA PRO A 95 2.54 19.48 16.10
C PRO A 95 2.31 17.99 15.87
N SER A 96 1.31 17.41 16.54
CA SER A 96 0.88 16.04 16.29
C SER A 96 0.34 15.92 14.86
N LEU A 97 0.71 14.84 14.16
CA LEU A 97 0.19 14.57 12.82
C LEU A 97 -1.35 14.49 12.83
N PRO A 98 -2.03 14.88 11.73
CA PRO A 98 -3.47 14.74 11.64
C PRO A 98 -3.91 13.28 11.82
N ASP A 99 -4.95 13.01 12.60
CA ASP A 99 -5.42 11.65 12.89
C ASP A 99 -6.31 11.07 11.78
N ARG A 100 -5.92 11.29 10.52
CA ARG A 100 -6.59 10.78 9.32
C ARG A 100 -5.65 10.80 8.13
N VAL A 101 -5.86 9.89 7.20
CA VAL A 101 -5.02 9.73 6.01
C VAL A 101 -5.85 9.46 4.76
N VAL A 102 -5.40 10.01 3.64
CA VAL A 102 -5.89 9.67 2.31
C VAL A 102 -4.88 8.76 1.60
N VAL A 103 -5.38 7.68 1.00
CA VAL A 103 -4.59 6.65 0.32
C VAL A 103 -4.98 6.62 -1.16
N MET A 104 -3.99 6.65 -2.05
CA MET A 104 -4.19 6.69 -3.50
C MET A 104 -3.18 5.81 -4.23
N ALA A 105 -3.63 5.16 -5.31
CA ALA A 105 -2.76 4.66 -6.37
C ALA A 105 -2.61 5.76 -7.43
N LYS A 106 -1.38 6.17 -7.73
CA LYS A 106 -1.06 7.27 -8.64
C LYS A 106 -0.35 6.74 -9.87
N LEU A 107 -0.93 6.95 -11.04
CA LEU A 107 -0.25 6.75 -12.32
C LEU A 107 0.64 7.97 -12.62
N PRO A 108 1.65 7.84 -13.50
CA PRO A 108 2.50 8.96 -13.91
C PRO A 108 1.73 10.16 -14.48
N THR A 109 0.54 9.93 -15.04
CA THR A 109 -0.33 10.97 -15.62
C THR A 109 -1.27 11.65 -14.63
N ASP A 110 -1.37 11.15 -13.39
CA ASP A 110 -2.30 11.68 -12.40
C ASP A 110 -1.70 12.88 -11.65
N ASP A 111 -2.52 13.90 -11.40
CA ASP A 111 -2.15 15.04 -10.56
C ASP A 111 -2.73 14.89 -9.14
N THR A 112 -1.86 14.66 -8.17
CA THR A 112 -2.21 14.54 -6.75
C THR A 112 -1.73 15.73 -5.90
N ARG A 113 -1.17 16.79 -6.50
CA ARG A 113 -0.67 17.96 -5.75
C ARG A 113 -1.75 18.66 -4.95
N TRP A 114 -3.00 18.56 -5.41
CA TRP A 114 -4.18 19.09 -4.74
C TRP A 114 -4.36 18.54 -3.32
N VAL A 115 -3.87 17.34 -3.02
CA VAL A 115 -3.98 16.75 -1.67
C VAL A 115 -3.26 17.64 -0.66
N HIS A 116 -2.08 18.15 -0.99
CA HIS A 116 -1.34 19.03 -0.09
C HIS A 116 -2.02 20.40 0.07
N THR A 117 -2.60 20.93 -1.01
CA THR A 117 -3.24 22.25 -1.00
C THR A 117 -4.60 22.23 -0.28
N ASP A 118 -5.43 21.23 -0.56
CA ASP A 118 -6.85 21.20 -0.18
C ASP A 118 -7.13 20.32 1.06
N LEU A 119 -6.23 19.39 1.42
CA LEU A 119 -6.39 18.46 2.55
C LEU A 119 -5.25 18.61 3.56
N GLN A 120 -4.93 19.85 3.95
CA GLN A 120 -3.84 20.16 4.89
C GLN A 120 -4.01 19.50 6.27
N ASP A 121 -5.26 19.18 6.63
CA ASP A 121 -5.66 18.50 7.86
C ASP A 121 -5.75 16.97 7.69
N TRP A 122 -5.22 16.41 6.60
CA TRP A 122 -5.04 14.99 6.36
C TRP A 122 -3.55 14.65 6.15
N GLN A 123 -3.17 13.45 6.57
CA GLN A 123 -1.96 12.80 6.07
C GLN A 123 -2.21 12.25 4.65
N SER A 124 -1.15 11.98 3.90
CA SER A 124 -1.23 11.39 2.56
C SER A 124 -0.34 10.16 2.41
N ALA A 125 -0.89 9.09 1.87
CA ALA A 125 -0.21 7.86 1.50
C ALA A 125 -0.44 7.59 0.00
N ILE A 126 0.36 8.25 -0.84
CA ILE A 126 0.26 8.17 -2.30
C ILE A 126 1.29 7.15 -2.78
N TYR A 127 0.85 6.14 -3.53
CA TYR A 127 1.69 5.09 -4.08
C TYR A 127 1.82 5.28 -5.60
N ASP A 128 3.04 5.46 -6.09
CA ASP A 128 3.30 5.54 -7.52
C ASP A 128 3.25 4.13 -8.14
N ILE A 129 2.46 3.96 -9.19
CA ILE A 129 2.34 2.68 -9.89
C ILE A 129 3.36 2.65 -11.03
N ASP A 130 4.27 1.68 -10.97
CA ASP A 130 5.28 1.46 -12.01
C ASP A 130 4.63 0.84 -13.26
N THR A 131 4.37 1.71 -14.24
CA THR A 131 3.86 1.35 -15.56
C THR A 131 4.97 1.10 -16.59
N GLU A 132 6.23 1.38 -16.27
CA GLU A 132 7.36 1.24 -17.19
C GLU A 132 8.02 -0.15 -17.11
N THR A 133 8.03 -0.76 -15.92
CA THR A 133 8.48 -2.16 -15.73
C THR A 133 7.36 -3.10 -15.26
N PRO A 134 6.19 -3.12 -15.94
CA PRO A 134 5.10 -3.98 -15.55
C PRO A 134 5.59 -5.43 -15.58
N HIS A 135 5.43 -6.12 -14.44
CA HIS A 135 5.77 -7.53 -14.22
C HIS A 135 7.25 -7.89 -13.99
N ASN A 136 8.20 -6.94 -13.99
CA ASN A 136 9.50 -7.23 -13.38
C ASN A 136 9.30 -7.34 -11.86
N MET A 137 9.89 -8.37 -11.26
CA MET A 137 9.84 -8.59 -9.82
C MET A 137 10.56 -7.42 -9.16
N SER A 138 9.82 -6.37 -8.78
CA SER A 138 10.30 -5.42 -7.78
C SER A 138 10.83 -6.25 -6.62
N THR A 139 12.11 -6.13 -6.34
CA THR A 139 12.73 -6.77 -5.17
C THR A 139 12.20 -6.17 -3.86
N LEU A 140 11.48 -5.06 -3.97
CA LEU A 140 10.79 -4.41 -2.88
C LEU A 140 9.34 -4.87 -2.87
N ASP A 141 8.96 -5.51 -1.77
CA ASP A 141 7.61 -6.02 -1.49
C ASP A 141 7.07 -5.26 -0.26
N PRO A 142 5.86 -4.67 -0.29
CA PRO A 142 5.22 -4.09 0.90
C PRO A 142 5.17 -5.02 2.10
N LEU A 143 5.22 -6.35 1.91
CA LEU A 143 5.31 -7.33 2.99
C LEU A 143 6.65 -7.28 3.74
N THR A 144 7.72 -6.81 3.10
CA THR A 144 9.10 -6.78 3.65
C THR A 144 9.68 -5.37 3.76
N ASN A 145 9.10 -4.39 3.07
CA ASN A 145 9.53 -3.00 3.07
C ASN A 145 8.37 -2.04 3.39
N ASN A 146 8.41 -1.45 4.59
CA ASN A 146 7.40 -0.51 5.08
C ASN A 146 7.51 0.90 4.49
N THR A 147 8.61 1.25 3.79
CA THR A 147 8.79 2.54 3.14
C THR A 147 8.49 2.53 1.64
N LEU A 148 8.15 1.37 1.08
CA LEU A 148 7.89 1.23 -0.35
C LEU A 148 6.62 2.01 -0.76
N ARG A 149 6.82 2.98 -1.65
CA ARG A 149 5.73 3.75 -2.29
C ARG A 149 5.59 3.47 -3.78
N THR A 150 6.61 2.94 -4.43
CA THR A 150 6.54 2.51 -5.83
C THR A 150 6.08 1.06 -5.91
N LEU A 151 4.96 0.80 -6.58
CA LEU A 151 4.34 -0.52 -6.64
C LEU A 151 4.30 -1.04 -8.07
N ARG A 152 4.47 -2.36 -8.22
CA ARG A 152 4.28 -3.06 -9.49
C ARG A 152 2.85 -2.85 -9.99
N ASN A 153 2.67 -2.57 -11.28
CA ASN A 153 1.34 -2.52 -11.88
C ASN A 153 0.66 -3.91 -11.85
N LYS A 154 -0.28 -4.09 -10.92
CA LYS A 154 -1.11 -5.28 -10.74
C LYS A 154 -2.37 -4.88 -9.99
N GLY A 155 -3.53 -5.37 -10.42
CA GLY A 155 -4.75 -5.30 -9.59
C GLY A 155 -5.32 -3.91 -9.33
N MET A 156 -4.98 -2.93 -10.17
CA MET A 156 -5.47 -1.54 -10.08
C MET A 156 -5.22 -0.91 -8.69
N GLU A 157 -6.13 -0.09 -8.19
CA GLU A 157 -6.02 0.60 -6.89
C GLU A 157 -5.93 -0.36 -5.69
N ALA A 158 -6.41 -1.61 -5.84
CA ALA A 158 -6.39 -2.58 -4.77
C ALA A 158 -4.98 -2.90 -4.26
N ASN A 159 -3.97 -2.80 -5.13
CA ASN A 159 -2.58 -3.00 -4.74
C ASN A 159 -2.12 -1.93 -3.74
N ALA A 160 -2.29 -0.65 -4.07
CA ALA A 160 -1.93 0.44 -3.15
C ALA A 160 -2.72 0.37 -1.83
N TYR A 161 -4.00 -0.02 -1.90
CA TYR A 161 -4.85 -0.09 -0.72
C TYR A 161 -4.41 -1.21 0.24
N LEU A 162 -4.13 -2.40 -0.28
CA LEU A 162 -3.60 -3.51 0.51
C LEU A 162 -2.19 -3.22 1.02
N ALA A 163 -1.32 -2.65 0.18
CA ALA A 163 0.03 -2.27 0.57
C ALA A 163 0.01 -1.29 1.76
N TYR A 164 -0.84 -0.27 1.71
CA TYR A 164 -1.02 0.67 2.81
C TYR A 164 -1.43 -0.03 4.11
N ILE A 165 -2.46 -0.87 4.05
CA ILE A 165 -2.95 -1.59 5.23
C ILE A 165 -1.84 -2.46 5.82
N VAL A 166 -1.12 -3.24 4.99
CA VAL A 166 -0.06 -4.12 5.49
C VAL A 166 1.08 -3.33 6.13
N GLN A 167 1.57 -2.28 5.48
CA GLN A 167 2.72 -1.51 5.94
C GLN A 167 2.41 -0.72 7.23
N ASN A 168 1.16 -0.31 7.43
CA ASN A 168 0.78 0.63 8.48
C ASN A 168 -0.14 0.01 9.55
N TYR A 169 -0.42 -1.30 9.50
CA TYR A 169 -1.45 -1.97 10.32
C TYR A 169 -1.40 -1.63 11.82
N ASN A 170 -0.19 -1.50 12.38
CA ASN A 170 0.03 -1.20 13.79
C ASN A 170 0.00 0.30 14.13
N ASN A 171 0.09 1.17 13.12
CA ASN A 171 0.25 2.63 13.24
C ASN A 171 -0.83 3.39 12.42
N LEU A 172 -2.03 2.81 12.28
CA LEU A 172 -3.12 3.41 11.51
C LEU A 172 -3.70 4.65 12.22
N PRO A 173 -3.90 5.78 11.52
CA PRO A 173 -4.70 6.88 12.04
C PRO A 173 -6.15 6.46 12.20
N SER A 174 -6.94 7.17 13.00
CA SER A 174 -8.30 6.76 13.33
C SER A 174 -9.22 6.64 12.11
N ILE A 175 -8.94 7.39 11.03
CA ILE A 175 -9.67 7.36 9.76
C ILE A 175 -8.73 7.18 8.57
N ILE A 176 -9.12 6.29 7.67
CA ILE A 176 -8.41 6.02 6.43
C ILE A 176 -9.43 6.19 5.29
N ALA A 177 -9.14 7.06 4.32
CA ALA A 177 -9.92 7.22 3.11
C ALA A 177 -9.13 6.68 1.91
N PHE A 178 -9.72 5.75 1.19
CA PHE A 178 -9.19 5.18 -0.05
C PHE A 178 -9.97 5.80 -1.20
N ILE A 179 -9.28 6.55 -2.07
CA ILE A 179 -9.91 7.25 -3.21
C ILE A 179 -9.04 7.18 -4.45
N HIS A 180 -9.63 7.52 -5.60
CA HIS A 180 -8.89 7.73 -6.84
C HIS A 180 -8.13 9.06 -6.81
N PRO A 181 -7.04 9.18 -7.59
CA PRO A 181 -6.10 10.30 -7.47
C PRO A 181 -6.62 11.64 -8.04
N HIS A 182 -7.59 11.62 -8.96
CA HIS A 182 -8.12 12.86 -9.54
C HIS A 182 -8.90 13.68 -8.50
N LYS A 183 -8.76 15.01 -8.59
CA LYS A 183 -9.41 15.95 -7.67
C LYS A 183 -10.90 16.05 -7.91
N ASP A 184 -11.32 16.46 -9.11
CA ASP A 184 -12.69 16.87 -9.39
C ASP A 184 -13.07 16.84 -10.88
N GLY A 185 -14.34 17.18 -11.16
CA GLY A 185 -14.84 17.49 -12.49
C GLY A 185 -15.40 16.29 -13.27
N TYR A 186 -16.40 16.55 -14.11
CA TYR A 186 -16.95 15.57 -15.06
C TYR A 186 -16.28 15.74 -16.44
N PRO A 187 -15.91 14.65 -17.15
CA PRO A 187 -16.18 13.25 -16.82
C PRO A 187 -15.13 12.56 -15.95
N THR A 188 -13.98 13.19 -15.65
CA THR A 188 -12.85 12.52 -14.98
C THR A 188 -13.22 11.87 -13.64
N ALA A 189 -13.90 12.60 -12.78
CA ALA A 189 -14.29 12.21 -11.43
C ALA A 189 -15.78 11.84 -11.31
N TRP A 190 -16.39 11.36 -12.41
CA TRP A 190 -17.84 11.06 -12.50
C TRP A 190 -18.39 10.19 -11.36
N HIS A 191 -17.55 9.33 -10.78
CA HIS A 191 -17.86 8.41 -9.68
C HIS A 191 -17.70 9.06 -8.29
N THR A 192 -17.66 10.39 -8.23
CA THR A 192 -17.76 11.16 -6.99
C THR A 192 -19.10 11.89 -6.99
N ASP A 193 -19.95 11.64 -5.99
CA ASP A 193 -21.39 11.93 -6.12
C ASP A 193 -21.81 13.36 -5.73
N ASN A 194 -20.91 14.18 -5.18
CA ASN A 194 -21.24 15.59 -4.92
C ASN A 194 -21.38 16.38 -6.24
N SER A 195 -22.03 17.55 -6.18
CA SER A 195 -22.37 18.35 -7.37
C SER A 195 -21.17 18.82 -8.19
N GLN A 196 -19.96 18.82 -7.62
CA GLN A 196 -18.72 19.20 -8.29
C GLN A 196 -17.90 17.99 -8.72
N HIS A 197 -18.38 16.77 -8.45
CA HIS A 197 -17.64 15.54 -8.63
C HIS A 197 -16.27 15.58 -7.95
N SER A 198 -16.17 16.19 -6.76
CA SER A 198 -14.88 16.53 -6.14
C SER A 198 -14.51 15.64 -4.95
N ASN A 199 -13.41 14.89 -5.06
CA ASN A 199 -12.84 14.13 -3.97
C ASN A 199 -12.39 15.03 -2.80
N ALA A 200 -11.88 16.23 -3.10
CA ALA A 200 -11.52 17.21 -2.07
C ALA A 200 -12.73 17.57 -1.20
N ILE A 201 -13.88 17.87 -1.82
CA ILE A 201 -15.11 18.19 -1.09
C ILE A 201 -15.62 16.96 -0.31
N SER A 202 -15.59 15.78 -0.92
CA SER A 202 -16.00 14.53 -0.26
C SER A 202 -15.21 14.28 1.03
N LEU A 203 -13.89 14.51 1.03
CA LEU A 203 -13.05 14.30 2.21
C LEU A 203 -13.14 15.44 3.24
N GLN A 204 -13.27 16.70 2.80
CA GLN A 204 -13.48 17.85 3.71
C GLN A 204 -14.83 17.76 4.45
N THR A 205 -15.85 17.19 3.82
CA THR A 205 -17.20 17.07 4.37
C THR A 205 -17.50 15.67 4.92
N LEU A 206 -16.50 14.78 4.97
CA LEU A 206 -16.67 13.41 5.44
C LEU A 206 -17.18 13.39 6.88
N ASN A 207 -18.28 12.67 7.12
CA ASN A 207 -18.80 12.47 8.46
C ASN A 207 -17.96 11.43 9.23
N ILE A 208 -16.89 11.91 9.88
CA ILE A 208 -15.95 11.09 10.65
C ILE A 208 -16.66 10.27 11.74
N ASN A 209 -17.65 10.85 12.43
CA ASN A 209 -18.39 10.15 13.49
C ASN A 209 -19.19 8.95 12.94
N PHE A 210 -19.74 9.08 11.73
CA PHE A 210 -20.39 7.97 11.05
C PHE A 210 -19.38 6.86 10.73
N VAL A 211 -18.22 7.19 10.14
CA VAL A 211 -17.19 6.19 9.82
C VAL A 211 -16.67 5.50 11.09
N GLN A 212 -16.47 6.23 12.19
CA GLN A 212 -16.06 5.65 13.47
C GLN A 212 -17.10 4.68 14.05
N SER A 213 -18.37 5.04 14.00
CA SER A 213 -19.46 4.24 14.57
C SER A 213 -19.85 3.05 13.70
N ASN A 214 -19.93 3.24 12.39
CA ASN A 214 -20.29 2.19 11.42
C ASN A 214 -19.09 1.31 11.04
N GLY A 215 -17.86 1.81 11.21
CA GLY A 215 -16.62 1.14 10.85
C GLY A 215 -16.21 1.33 9.39
N TYR A 216 -17.17 1.38 8.46
CA TYR A 216 -16.97 1.51 7.02
C TYR A 216 -18.01 2.46 6.41
N ALA A 217 -17.64 3.19 5.38
CA ALA A 217 -18.57 3.98 4.56
C ALA A 217 -18.10 3.97 3.10
N ASN A 218 -18.97 3.57 2.17
CA ASN A 218 -18.76 3.85 0.75
C ASN A 218 -18.90 5.37 0.55
N LEU A 219 -18.00 5.98 -0.23
CA LEU A 219 -18.07 7.42 -0.51
C LEU A 219 -19.07 7.76 -1.63
N ARG A 220 -19.60 6.74 -2.31
CA ARG A 220 -20.75 6.87 -3.21
C ARG A 220 -22.05 6.53 -2.50
N CYS A 221 -23.04 7.36 -2.75
CA CYS A 221 -24.45 7.20 -2.39
C CYS A 221 -25.31 6.83 -3.61
N ILE A 222 -24.83 7.05 -4.83
CA ILE A 222 -25.52 6.72 -6.09
C ILE A 222 -25.30 5.22 -6.36
N HIS A 223 -26.41 4.48 -6.39
CA HIS A 223 -26.42 3.02 -6.50
C HIS A 223 -25.92 2.47 -7.85
N ASN A 224 -25.98 3.28 -8.92
CA ASN A 224 -25.55 2.86 -10.26
C ASN A 224 -24.16 3.46 -10.60
N PRO A 225 -23.24 2.66 -11.15
CA PRO A 225 -23.26 1.19 -11.24
C PRO A 225 -22.95 0.53 -9.88
N GLY A 226 -23.20 -0.78 -9.77
CA GLY A 226 -22.82 -1.58 -8.59
C GLY A 226 -23.98 -2.21 -7.80
N CYS A 227 -25.14 -1.54 -7.72
CA CYS A 227 -26.33 -2.06 -7.03
C CYS A 227 -27.54 -2.22 -7.98
N PRO A 228 -28.46 -3.18 -7.71
CA PRO A 228 -28.50 -4.07 -6.55
C PRO A 228 -27.91 -5.47 -6.79
N HIS A 229 -27.36 -5.75 -7.99
CA HIS A 229 -26.87 -7.09 -8.34
C HIS A 229 -25.70 -7.07 -9.33
N GLU A 230 -24.65 -6.30 -9.05
CA GLU A 230 -23.53 -6.18 -10.00
C GLU A 230 -22.82 -7.51 -10.23
N VAL A 231 -22.48 -8.24 -9.17
CA VAL A 231 -21.76 -9.51 -9.27
C VAL A 231 -22.70 -10.64 -8.87
N MET A 232 -23.04 -11.49 -9.83
CA MET A 232 -23.79 -12.73 -9.61
C MET A 232 -22.90 -13.94 -9.93
N PRO A 233 -22.13 -14.48 -8.96
CA PRO A 233 -21.11 -15.51 -9.22
C PRO A 233 -21.64 -16.80 -9.85
N PHE A 234 -22.95 -17.08 -9.70
CA PHE A 234 -23.61 -18.29 -10.20
C PHE A 234 -24.62 -17.99 -11.31
N ARG A 235 -24.44 -16.87 -12.03
CA ARG A 235 -25.31 -16.49 -13.15
C ARG A 235 -25.43 -17.63 -14.18
N ASN A 236 -26.67 -17.88 -14.60
CA ASN A 236 -26.98 -18.88 -15.60
C ASN A 236 -27.99 -18.32 -16.63
N PRO A 237 -27.65 -18.25 -17.93
CA PRO A 237 -26.36 -18.63 -18.52
C PRO A 237 -25.22 -17.67 -18.11
N PRO A 238 -23.97 -18.15 -18.03
CA PRO A 238 -22.83 -17.28 -17.82
C PRO A 238 -22.67 -16.28 -18.96
N GLU A 239 -22.14 -15.10 -18.66
CA GLU A 239 -21.87 -14.03 -19.64
C GLU A 239 -20.35 -13.84 -19.76
N ASP A 240 -19.77 -14.07 -20.94
CA ASP A 240 -18.30 -14.07 -21.13
C ASP A 240 -17.59 -12.77 -20.73
N HIS A 241 -18.27 -11.63 -20.88
CA HIS A 241 -17.73 -10.32 -20.54
C HIS A 241 -17.74 -10.05 -19.02
N ARG A 242 -18.44 -10.87 -18.22
CA ARG A 242 -18.53 -10.74 -16.76
C ARG A 242 -17.45 -11.55 -16.07
N THR A 243 -16.19 -11.24 -16.39
CA THR A 243 -15.02 -11.97 -15.89
C THR A 243 -14.96 -12.05 -14.36
N ILE A 244 -15.46 -11.03 -13.67
CA ILE A 244 -15.51 -10.97 -12.20
C ILE A 244 -16.48 -12.01 -11.62
N GLU A 245 -17.62 -12.27 -12.27
CA GLU A 245 -18.58 -13.27 -11.81
C GLU A 245 -17.98 -14.67 -11.93
N ALA A 246 -17.27 -14.93 -13.04
CA ALA A 246 -16.56 -16.18 -13.25
C ALA A 246 -15.39 -16.37 -12.26
N ALA A 247 -14.68 -15.29 -11.90
CA ALA A 247 -13.53 -15.35 -11.00
C ALA A 247 -13.91 -15.40 -9.50
N MET A 248 -15.05 -14.82 -9.12
CA MET A 248 -15.42 -14.62 -7.71
C MET A 248 -15.48 -15.92 -6.88
N PRO A 249 -16.03 -17.05 -7.36
CA PRO A 249 -16.08 -18.26 -6.55
C PRO A 249 -14.70 -18.78 -6.14
N ASP A 250 -13.72 -18.70 -7.06
CA ASP A 250 -12.36 -19.19 -6.82
C ASP A 250 -11.59 -18.21 -5.94
N ALA A 251 -11.69 -16.91 -6.27
CA ALA A 251 -11.14 -15.84 -5.43
C ALA A 251 -11.68 -15.90 -4.00
N TRP A 252 -12.97 -16.13 -3.80
CA TRP A 252 -13.59 -16.23 -2.48
C TRP A 252 -13.02 -17.39 -1.66
N ARG A 253 -12.90 -18.58 -2.27
CA ARG A 253 -12.32 -19.75 -1.59
C ARG A 253 -10.88 -19.50 -1.20
N GLU A 254 -10.09 -18.90 -2.10
CA GLU A 254 -8.69 -18.59 -1.84
C GLU A 254 -8.55 -17.51 -0.77
N LEU A 255 -9.34 -16.45 -0.79
CA LEU A 255 -9.25 -15.32 0.16
C LEU A 255 -9.82 -15.70 1.54
N PHE A 256 -11.03 -16.25 1.61
CA PHE A 256 -11.76 -16.49 2.87
C PHE A 256 -11.69 -17.92 3.40
N ASN A 257 -11.09 -18.85 2.66
CA ASN A 257 -10.93 -20.26 3.06
C ASN A 257 -12.26 -20.96 3.41
N ASN A 258 -13.33 -20.63 2.68
CA ASN A 258 -14.64 -21.26 2.79
C ASN A 258 -15.35 -21.24 1.42
N THR A 259 -16.47 -21.94 1.32
CA THR A 259 -17.27 -22.05 0.08
C THR A 259 -18.56 -21.23 0.12
N ASP A 260 -18.71 -20.32 1.09
CA ASP A 260 -19.93 -19.56 1.35
C ASP A 260 -20.01 -18.32 0.45
N VAL A 261 -19.87 -18.55 -0.86
CA VAL A 261 -19.91 -17.49 -1.88
C VAL A 261 -21.33 -16.94 -1.97
N PRO A 262 -21.55 -15.62 -1.79
CA PRO A 262 -22.87 -15.02 -1.93
C PRO A 262 -23.43 -15.19 -3.35
N GLN A 263 -24.76 -15.31 -3.45
CA GLN A 263 -25.43 -15.36 -4.76
C GLN A 263 -25.33 -14.02 -5.51
N ILE A 264 -25.25 -12.93 -4.75
CA ILE A 264 -25.15 -11.56 -5.24
C ILE A 264 -24.16 -10.83 -4.34
N LEU A 265 -23.23 -10.09 -4.94
CA LEU A 265 -22.47 -9.03 -4.28
C LEU A 265 -22.85 -7.70 -4.95
N ALA A 266 -23.19 -6.71 -4.12
CA ALA A 266 -23.63 -5.41 -4.57
C ALA A 266 -23.16 -4.31 -3.62
N THR A 267 -22.51 -3.30 -4.19
CA THR A 267 -22.13 -2.05 -3.52
C THR A 267 -22.01 -0.99 -4.61
N PRO A 268 -22.26 0.31 -4.34
CA PRO A 268 -21.88 1.36 -5.28
C PRO A 268 -20.42 1.19 -5.73
N CYS A 269 -20.18 1.31 -7.04
CA CYS A 269 -18.89 0.99 -7.67
C CYS A 269 -17.69 1.81 -7.16
N CYS A 270 -16.55 1.47 -7.74
CA CYS A 270 -15.41 2.35 -7.96
C CYS A 270 -14.49 2.53 -6.75
N ALA A 271 -14.55 1.60 -5.79
CA ALA A 271 -13.57 1.41 -4.71
C ALA A 271 -13.21 2.67 -3.89
N GLN A 272 -14.07 3.71 -3.86
CA GLN A 272 -13.87 4.88 -3.01
C GLN A 272 -14.62 4.71 -1.69
N PHE A 273 -13.90 4.57 -0.58
CA PHE A 273 -14.49 4.31 0.73
C PHE A 273 -13.65 4.90 1.87
N ALA A 274 -14.26 5.10 3.02
CA ALA A 274 -13.59 5.42 4.27
C ALA A 274 -13.80 4.31 5.29
N VAL A 275 -12.79 4.04 6.11
CA VAL A 275 -12.81 3.00 7.13
C VAL A 275 -12.11 3.49 8.40
N SER A 276 -12.59 3.06 9.56
CA SER A 276 -11.91 3.34 10.83
C SER A 276 -10.77 2.34 11.07
N SER A 277 -9.68 2.77 11.72
CA SER A 277 -8.58 1.86 12.08
C SER A 277 -9.07 0.67 12.91
N LYS A 278 -10.02 0.91 13.82
CA LYS A 278 -10.67 -0.16 14.61
C LYS A 278 -11.35 -1.21 13.73
N GLN A 279 -11.98 -0.79 12.64
CA GLN A 279 -12.64 -1.71 11.72
C GLN A 279 -11.63 -2.50 10.89
N VAL A 280 -10.53 -1.88 10.44
CA VAL A 280 -9.40 -2.59 9.81
C VAL A 280 -8.85 -3.66 10.76
N GLN A 281 -8.63 -3.30 12.02
CA GLN A 281 -8.02 -4.19 13.02
C GLN A 281 -8.92 -5.33 13.51
N LYS A 282 -10.22 -5.35 13.17
CA LYS A 282 -11.08 -6.53 13.41
C LYS A 282 -10.60 -7.75 12.64
N ARG A 283 -9.85 -7.54 11.56
CA ARG A 283 -9.27 -8.60 10.74
C ARG A 283 -7.75 -8.63 10.98
N PRO A 284 -7.14 -9.78 11.31
CA PRO A 284 -5.72 -9.84 11.61
C PRO A 284 -4.85 -9.47 10.40
N LEU A 285 -3.67 -8.92 10.67
CA LEU A 285 -2.68 -8.53 9.66
C LEU A 285 -2.39 -9.66 8.66
N ASP A 286 -2.27 -10.91 9.11
CA ASP A 286 -1.97 -12.04 8.23
C ASP A 286 -3.04 -12.27 7.15
N ALA A 287 -4.30 -11.91 7.41
CA ALA A 287 -5.32 -11.95 6.38
C ALA A 287 -5.09 -10.89 5.31
N TYR A 288 -4.68 -9.67 5.68
CA TYR A 288 -4.32 -8.62 4.71
C TYR A 288 -3.07 -8.98 3.91
N LYS A 289 -2.06 -9.58 4.55
CA LYS A 289 -0.88 -10.13 3.86
C LYS A 289 -1.29 -11.18 2.83
N LYS A 290 -2.17 -12.12 3.21
CA LYS A 290 -2.73 -13.13 2.31
C LYS A 290 -3.46 -12.50 1.12
N TYR A 291 -4.26 -11.46 1.35
CA TYR A 291 -4.98 -10.76 0.28
C TYR A 291 -4.02 -10.08 -0.69
N TYR A 292 -2.97 -9.44 -0.16
CA TYR A 292 -1.92 -8.84 -0.95
C TYR A 292 -1.19 -9.89 -1.80
N THR A 293 -0.73 -10.99 -1.18
CA THR A 293 -0.08 -12.10 -1.88
C THR A 293 -0.98 -12.66 -2.99
N TRP A 294 -2.26 -12.90 -2.70
CA TRP A 294 -3.23 -13.36 -3.71
C TRP A 294 -3.32 -12.39 -4.90
N LEU A 295 -3.42 -11.09 -4.64
CA LEU A 295 -3.48 -10.08 -5.70
C LEU A 295 -2.23 -10.09 -6.57
N MET A 296 -1.05 -10.28 -5.95
CA MET A 296 0.22 -10.30 -6.65
C MET A 296 0.45 -11.56 -7.47
N GLU A 297 -0.05 -12.71 -7.02
CA GLU A 297 0.25 -14.03 -7.60
C GLU A 297 -0.86 -14.57 -8.51
N THR A 298 -2.08 -14.04 -8.39
CA THR A 298 -3.22 -14.52 -9.19
C THR A 298 -2.95 -14.39 -10.70
N PRO A 299 -3.28 -15.41 -11.51
CA PRO A 299 -3.14 -15.35 -12.96
C PRO A 299 -4.20 -14.45 -13.62
N LEU A 300 -5.17 -13.92 -12.85
CA LEU A 300 -6.19 -13.01 -13.35
C LEU A 300 -5.57 -11.71 -13.85
N ILE A 301 -6.11 -11.19 -14.97
CA ILE A 301 -5.76 -9.87 -15.47
C ILE A 301 -6.09 -8.78 -14.43
N ASP A 302 -5.43 -7.63 -14.55
CA ASP A 302 -5.51 -6.56 -13.55
C ASP A 302 -6.92 -6.02 -13.37
N GLU A 303 -7.66 -5.83 -14.45
CA GLU A 303 -9.07 -5.39 -14.39
C GLU A 303 -9.94 -6.37 -13.59
N THR A 304 -9.77 -7.68 -13.81
CA THR A 304 -10.60 -8.70 -13.14
C THR A 304 -10.20 -8.83 -11.67
N SER A 305 -8.91 -8.92 -11.36
CA SER A 305 -8.41 -9.02 -9.99
C SER A 305 -8.64 -7.76 -9.16
N GLY A 306 -8.54 -6.56 -9.76
CA GLY A 306 -8.89 -5.30 -9.12
C GLY A 306 -10.37 -5.21 -8.80
N ARG A 307 -11.25 -5.54 -9.76
CA ARG A 307 -12.70 -5.56 -9.53
C ARG A 307 -13.16 -6.63 -8.54
N VAL A 308 -12.44 -7.74 -8.39
CA VAL A 308 -12.70 -8.68 -7.29
C VAL A 308 -12.60 -7.94 -5.95
N PHE A 309 -11.56 -7.14 -5.73
CA PHE A 309 -11.45 -6.34 -4.51
C PHE A 309 -12.46 -5.19 -4.43
N GLU A 310 -12.77 -4.52 -5.55
CA GLU A 310 -13.82 -3.48 -5.60
C GLU A 310 -15.13 -3.96 -4.96
N TYR A 311 -15.57 -5.18 -5.29
CA TYR A 311 -16.78 -5.80 -4.74
C TYR A 311 -16.57 -6.61 -3.46
N LEU A 312 -15.35 -6.63 -2.90
CA LEU A 312 -15.07 -7.26 -1.62
C LEU A 312 -14.74 -6.27 -0.51
N TRP A 313 -14.44 -4.99 -0.78
CA TRP A 313 -14.07 -4.05 0.28
C TRP A 313 -15.08 -3.98 1.43
N HIS A 314 -16.37 -3.84 1.12
CA HIS A 314 -17.42 -3.82 2.12
C HIS A 314 -17.47 -5.13 2.93
N ILE A 315 -17.29 -6.30 2.30
CA ILE A 315 -17.16 -7.61 2.98
C ILE A 315 -15.94 -7.66 3.90
N LEU A 316 -14.78 -7.20 3.40
CA LEU A 316 -13.53 -7.19 4.19
C LEU A 316 -13.69 -6.37 5.46
N PHE A 317 -14.51 -5.31 5.40
CA PHE A 317 -14.86 -4.43 6.51
C PHE A 317 -16.23 -4.72 7.15
N GLY A 318 -16.71 -5.96 7.02
CA GLY A 318 -17.78 -6.52 7.85
C GLY A 318 -19.19 -6.07 7.49
N GLN A 319 -19.41 -5.60 6.27
CA GLN A 319 -20.74 -5.37 5.73
C GLN A 319 -21.28 -6.65 5.09
N ASP A 320 -22.60 -6.73 4.97
CA ASP A 320 -23.30 -7.79 4.24
C ASP A 320 -23.10 -7.64 2.72
N PRO A 321 -23.25 -8.74 1.95
CA PRO A 321 -23.00 -8.73 0.50
C PRO A 321 -24.01 -7.94 -0.34
N VAL A 322 -25.16 -7.56 0.21
CA VAL A 322 -26.21 -6.73 -0.44
C VAL A 322 -26.86 -5.83 0.60
#